data_AF-M5IIL9-F1
#
_entry.id   AF-M5IIL9-F1
#
_cell.length_a   1.000
_cell.length_b   1.000
_cell.length_c   1.000
_cell.angle_alpha   90.00
_cell.angle_beta   90.00
_cell.angle_gamma   90.00
#
_symmetry.space_group_name_H-M   'P 1'
#
loop_
_entity.id
_entity.type
_entity.pdbx_description
1 polymer ?
#
loop_
_entity_poly.entity_id
_entity_poly.type
_entity_poly.pdbx_seq_one_letter_code
_entity_poly.pdbx_strand_id
1 'polypeptide(L)'
;MEILPQITQILAETPSIAIDTIRASFLKNRVTRKHYTKIELLKSIAKNHGLKWRKMQDTKEIKISNRYEFRGLKITELYELENLSIFYATTKAPSECRQRAVIEFYGLKQYHKPAPPFDLVAELLGAVNNVSSVDLCFDRPEPFCLDAFDKAQIGDTTYLKTELTALERVYFYDKAKKNNLNLPLYRAEATAPIIDLNKPALLPRAERLELQLRQAVRDFSQIIDIATKAQPAKLAYKAKNNKRELRA
;
A
#
# COMPACT_ATOMS: atom_id res chain seq x y z
N MET A 1 11.84 -8.37 16.91
CA MET A 1 11.96 -7.25 15.96
C MET A 1 10.57 -6.68 15.82
N GLU A 2 10.41 -5.44 16.25
CA GLU A 2 9.14 -4.73 16.16
C GLU A 2 9.04 -4.13 14.75
N ILE A 3 8.22 -4.74 13.89
CA ILE A 3 8.18 -4.39 12.47
C ILE A 3 7.65 -2.97 12.26
N LEU A 4 6.52 -2.63 12.89
CA LEU A 4 5.88 -1.33 12.68
C LEU A 4 6.76 -0.16 13.17
N PRO A 5 7.32 -0.20 14.40
CA PRO A 5 8.29 0.82 14.84
C PRO A 5 9.49 0.99 13.89
N GLN A 6 10.04 -0.11 13.36
CA GLN A 6 11.15 -0.04 12.41
C GLN A 6 10.75 0.64 11.08
N ILE A 7 9.57 0.31 10.54
CA ILE A 7 9.04 0.98 9.34
C ILE A 7 8.85 2.48 9.61
N THR A 8 8.25 2.83 10.75
CA THR A 8 8.03 4.23 11.15
C THR A 8 9.34 4.98 11.31
N GLN A 9 10.37 4.36 11.89
CA GLN A 9 11.70 4.97 12.03
C GLN A 9 12.33 5.28 10.67
N ILE A 10 12.25 4.36 9.71
CA ILE A 10 12.78 4.57 8.35
C ILE A 10 12.05 5.73 7.65
N LEU A 11 10.72 5.80 7.79
CA LEU A 11 9.93 6.84 7.15
C LEU A 11 10.05 8.22 7.83
N ALA A 12 10.50 8.27 9.08
CA ALA A 12 10.78 9.54 9.76
C ALA A 12 11.88 10.36 9.05
N GLU A 13 12.73 9.72 8.25
CA GLU A 13 13.75 10.38 7.43
C GLU A 13 13.17 11.09 6.18
N THR A 14 11.94 10.74 5.79
CA THR A 14 11.20 11.32 4.66
C THR A 14 9.78 11.71 5.09
N PRO A 15 9.62 12.76 5.91
CA PRO A 15 8.37 13.03 6.63
C PRO A 15 7.15 13.34 5.75
N SER A 16 7.36 13.64 4.47
CA SER A 16 6.29 13.83 3.50
C SER A 16 5.70 12.52 2.98
N ILE A 17 6.44 11.41 3.09
CA ILE A 17 5.99 10.06 2.71
C ILE A 17 5.49 9.34 3.95
N ALA A 18 4.31 8.75 3.84
CA ALA A 18 3.64 8.04 4.92
C ALA A 18 3.25 6.62 4.51
N ILE A 19 2.79 5.84 5.48
CA ILE A 19 2.23 4.51 5.26
C ILE A 19 0.75 4.65 4.94
N ASP A 20 0.30 4.14 3.79
CA ASP A 20 -1.12 3.95 3.53
C ASP A 20 -1.60 2.57 4.00
N THR A 21 -0.88 1.51 3.62
CA THR A 21 -1.31 0.14 3.87
C THR A 21 -0.12 -0.77 4.20
N ILE A 22 -0.29 -1.69 5.15
CA ILE A 22 0.70 -2.75 5.43
C ILE A 22 0.05 -4.09 5.14
N ARG A 23 0.79 -4.99 4.49
CA ARG A 23 0.34 -6.37 4.23
C ARG A 23 1.34 -7.36 4.76
N ALA A 24 0.84 -8.46 5.30
CA ALA A 24 1.68 -9.51 5.83
C ALA A 24 1.10 -10.90 5.57
N SER A 25 1.90 -11.74 4.91
CA SER A 25 1.59 -13.15 4.68
C SER A 25 2.05 -14.01 5.85
N PHE A 26 1.23 -15.00 6.23
CA PHE A 26 1.54 -15.93 7.29
C PHE A 26 0.88 -17.31 7.11
N LEU A 27 1.42 -18.29 7.83
CA LEU A 27 0.82 -19.61 7.97
C LEU A 27 -0.11 -19.61 9.18
N LYS A 28 -1.42 -19.71 8.93
CA LYS A 28 -2.50 -19.60 9.93
C LYS A 28 -2.33 -20.58 11.09
N ASN A 29 -2.02 -21.82 10.75
CA ASN A 29 -1.92 -22.95 11.69
C ASN A 29 -0.51 -23.14 12.25
N ARG A 30 0.44 -22.22 11.98
CA ARG A 30 1.78 -22.31 12.54
C ARG A 30 1.72 -22.02 14.03
N VAL A 31 2.20 -22.97 14.83
CA VAL A 31 2.30 -22.84 16.28
C VAL A 31 3.38 -21.80 16.62
N THR A 32 3.01 -20.87 17.50
CA THR A 32 3.89 -19.86 18.08
C THR A 32 4.66 -20.46 19.24
N ARG A 33 5.70 -19.77 19.74
CA ARG A 33 6.46 -20.24 20.91
C ARG A 33 5.61 -20.39 22.19
N LYS A 34 4.40 -19.80 22.21
CA LYS A 34 3.46 -19.84 23.33
C LYS A 34 2.35 -20.88 23.14
N HIS A 35 2.58 -21.92 22.33
CA HIS A 35 1.63 -23.01 22.01
C HIS A 35 0.32 -22.63 21.29
N TYR A 36 0.03 -21.36 21.05
CA TYR A 36 -1.08 -20.93 20.18
C TYR A 36 -0.72 -21.03 18.70
N THR A 37 -1.66 -21.38 17.83
CA THR A 37 -1.56 -21.07 16.40
C THR A 37 -1.58 -19.56 16.17
N LYS A 38 -1.01 -19.08 15.06
CA LYS A 38 -1.05 -17.64 14.73
C LYS A 38 -2.47 -17.09 14.71
N ILE A 39 -3.45 -17.84 14.21
CA ILE A 39 -4.84 -17.37 14.18
C ILE A 39 -5.47 -17.26 15.56
N GLU A 40 -5.17 -18.20 16.47
CA GLU A 40 -5.64 -18.10 17.86
C GLU A 40 -5.05 -16.88 18.55
N LEU A 41 -3.77 -16.59 18.29
CA LEU A 41 -3.13 -15.38 18.81
C LEU A 41 -3.79 -14.11 18.26
N LEU A 42 -4.08 -14.02 16.95
CA LEU A 42 -4.80 -12.88 16.37
C LEU A 42 -6.22 -12.72 16.94
N LYS A 43 -6.92 -13.82 17.22
CA LYS A 43 -8.23 -13.80 17.89
C LYS A 43 -8.11 -13.34 19.34
N SER A 44 -7.07 -13.78 20.05
CA SER A 44 -6.80 -13.35 21.42
C SER A 44 -6.50 -11.85 21.50
N ILE A 45 -5.66 -11.32 20.60
CA ILE A 45 -5.33 -9.89 20.54
C ILE A 45 -6.61 -9.08 20.27
N ALA A 46 -7.38 -9.46 19.24
CA ALA A 46 -8.66 -8.81 18.97
C ALA A 46 -9.57 -8.77 20.22
N LYS A 47 -9.73 -9.90 20.91
CA LYS A 47 -10.54 -9.99 22.13
C LYS A 47 -10.03 -9.08 23.25
N ASN A 48 -8.71 -8.98 23.44
CA ASN A 48 -8.10 -8.11 24.45
C ASN A 48 -8.37 -6.62 24.17
N HIS A 49 -8.53 -6.26 22.89
CA HIS A 49 -8.94 -4.93 22.45
C HIS A 49 -10.47 -4.76 22.39
N GLY A 50 -11.25 -5.73 22.87
CA GLY A 50 -12.72 -5.69 22.84
C GLY A 50 -13.34 -5.93 21.46
N LEU A 51 -12.55 -6.44 20.50
CA LEU A 51 -12.92 -6.59 19.09
C LEU A 51 -13.12 -8.06 18.71
N LYS A 52 -13.79 -8.30 17.57
CA LYS A 52 -13.96 -9.64 16.98
C LYS A 52 -13.71 -9.67 15.48
N TRP A 53 -13.14 -10.79 15.02
CA TRP A 53 -13.04 -11.10 13.60
C TRP A 53 -14.40 -11.60 13.09
N ARG A 54 -14.97 -10.91 12.10
CA ARG A 54 -16.22 -11.28 11.45
C ARG A 54 -15.94 -11.79 10.05
N LYS A 55 -16.47 -12.98 9.72
CA LYS A 55 -16.41 -13.50 8.35
C LYS A 55 -17.27 -12.61 7.46
N MET A 56 -16.73 -12.19 6.33
CA MET A 56 -17.46 -11.42 5.33
C MET A 56 -18.26 -12.36 4.43
N GLN A 57 -19.42 -11.89 3.94
CA GLN A 57 -20.34 -12.65 3.07
C GLN A 57 -21.07 -11.75 2.06
N ASP A 58 -20.66 -10.49 1.91
CA ASP A 58 -21.43 -9.44 1.25
C ASP A 58 -20.70 -8.83 0.03
N THR A 59 -21.31 -7.84 -0.63
CA THR A 59 -20.70 -7.16 -1.79
C THR A 59 -19.37 -6.46 -1.45
N LYS A 60 -19.16 -6.12 -0.17
CA LYS A 60 -17.88 -5.58 0.32
C LYS A 60 -16.80 -6.66 0.30
N GLU A 61 -17.13 -7.92 0.58
CA GLU A 61 -16.23 -9.05 0.37
C GLU A 61 -15.75 -9.11 -1.07
N ILE A 62 -16.66 -9.06 -2.05
CA ILE A 62 -16.32 -9.09 -3.49
C ILE A 62 -15.37 -7.94 -3.84
N LYS A 63 -15.64 -6.73 -3.35
CA LYS A 63 -14.76 -5.57 -3.58
C LYS A 63 -13.38 -5.78 -3.00
N ILE A 64 -13.29 -6.31 -1.78
CA ILE A 64 -12.01 -6.57 -1.12
C ILE A 64 -11.27 -7.71 -1.81
N SER A 65 -11.94 -8.83 -2.13
CA SER A 65 -11.33 -9.95 -2.84
C SER A 65 -10.83 -9.57 -4.24
N ASN A 66 -11.50 -8.62 -4.88
CA ASN A 66 -11.10 -8.10 -6.19
C ASN A 66 -10.05 -7.00 -6.11
N ARG A 67 -9.69 -6.52 -4.90
CA ARG A 67 -8.51 -5.66 -4.77
C ARG A 67 -7.30 -6.41 -5.31
N TYR A 68 -6.42 -5.67 -5.97
CA TYR A 68 -5.25 -6.24 -6.62
C TYR A 68 -4.43 -7.13 -5.67
N GLU A 69 -4.41 -6.82 -4.38
CA GLU A 69 -3.56 -7.49 -3.40
C GLU A 69 -4.06 -8.87 -2.98
N PHE A 70 -5.33 -9.17 -3.29
CA PHE A 70 -5.86 -10.53 -3.23
C PHE A 70 -6.06 -11.15 -4.62
N ARG A 71 -5.81 -10.39 -5.69
CA ARG A 71 -5.96 -10.86 -7.07
C ARG A 71 -4.92 -11.94 -7.37
N GLY A 72 -5.38 -13.04 -7.97
CA GLY A 72 -4.54 -14.21 -8.21
C GLY A 72 -4.39 -15.14 -7.01
N LEU A 73 -4.84 -14.74 -5.82
CA LEU A 73 -4.96 -15.67 -4.68
C LEU A 73 -6.29 -16.40 -4.76
N LYS A 74 -6.27 -17.72 -4.54
CA LYS A 74 -7.50 -18.48 -4.33
C LYS A 74 -7.99 -18.26 -2.90
N ILE A 75 -8.71 -17.15 -2.68
CA ILE A 75 -9.33 -16.83 -1.40
C ILE A 75 -10.42 -17.86 -1.11
N THR A 76 -10.42 -18.38 0.12
CA THR A 76 -11.52 -19.25 0.60
C THR A 76 -12.42 -18.57 1.61
N GLU A 77 -11.85 -17.65 2.39
CA GLU A 77 -12.56 -16.94 3.44
C GLU A 77 -11.93 -15.57 3.63
N LEU A 78 -12.75 -14.53 3.74
CA LEU A 78 -12.32 -13.19 4.11
C LEU A 78 -12.92 -12.80 5.46
N TYR A 79 -12.14 -12.11 6.28
CA TYR A 79 -12.56 -11.63 7.59
C TYR A 79 -12.20 -10.15 7.75
N GLU A 80 -13.05 -9.40 8.44
CA GLU A 80 -12.82 -8.03 8.88
C GLU A 80 -12.74 -7.99 10.41
N LEU A 81 -11.85 -7.17 10.95
CA LEU A 81 -11.83 -6.86 12.39
C LEU A 81 -12.81 -5.72 12.66
N GLU A 82 -14.00 -6.05 13.17
CA GLU A 82 -15.07 -5.14 13.60
C GLU A 82 -14.98 -3.66 13.18
N ASN A 83 -15.49 -3.34 11.98
CA ASN A 83 -15.58 -1.98 11.40
C ASN A 83 -14.23 -1.23 11.27
N LEU A 84 -13.11 -1.83 11.64
CA LEU A 84 -11.78 -1.32 11.32
C LEU A 84 -11.40 -1.72 9.90
N SER A 85 -10.55 -0.91 9.29
CA SER A 85 -9.96 -1.22 7.98
C SER A 85 -8.83 -2.26 8.10
N ILE A 86 -9.05 -3.33 8.86
CA ILE A 86 -8.14 -4.45 9.04
C ILE A 86 -8.84 -5.72 8.55
N PHE A 87 -8.22 -6.39 7.60
CA PHE A 87 -8.78 -7.58 6.95
C PHE A 87 -7.78 -8.73 6.99
N TYR A 88 -8.23 -9.97 7.05
CA TYR A 88 -7.40 -11.09 6.62
C TYR A 88 -8.15 -12.03 5.70
N ALA A 89 -7.46 -12.53 4.68
CA ALA A 89 -7.96 -13.53 3.76
C ALA A 89 -7.22 -14.85 3.98
N THR A 90 -7.96 -15.95 4.08
CA THR A 90 -7.39 -17.30 4.00
C THR A 90 -7.29 -17.70 2.54
N THR A 91 -6.17 -18.29 2.16
CA THR A 91 -5.89 -18.69 0.78
C THR A 91 -5.58 -20.19 0.69
N LYS A 92 -6.03 -20.83 -0.40
CA LYS A 92 -5.67 -22.22 -0.72
C LYS A 92 -4.43 -22.23 -1.59
N ALA A 93 -3.34 -22.81 -1.06
CA ALA A 93 -2.30 -23.38 -1.90
C ALA A 93 -2.69 -24.85 -2.21
N PRO A 94 -2.67 -25.31 -3.48
CA PRO A 94 -3.08 -26.67 -3.83
C PRO A 94 -2.31 -27.80 -3.12
N SER A 95 -1.11 -27.52 -2.59
CA SER A 95 -0.17 -28.52 -2.07
C SER A 95 0.27 -28.31 -0.62
N GLU A 96 -0.19 -27.27 0.09
CA GLU A 96 0.24 -27.01 1.48
C GLU A 96 -0.78 -27.48 2.51
N CYS A 97 -0.38 -28.38 3.42
CA CYS A 97 -1.18 -28.81 4.57
C CYS A 97 -1.45 -27.66 5.57
N ARG A 98 -0.69 -26.56 5.47
CA ARG A 98 -0.85 -25.36 6.31
C ARG A 98 -1.55 -24.27 5.50
N GLN A 99 -2.72 -23.84 5.94
CA GLN A 99 -3.45 -22.75 5.30
C GLN A 99 -2.63 -21.45 5.37
N ARG A 100 -2.39 -20.83 4.21
CA ARG A 100 -1.80 -19.49 4.10
C ARG A 100 -2.88 -18.45 4.33
N ALA A 101 -2.48 -17.32 4.87
CA ALA A 101 -3.33 -16.16 5.02
C ALA A 101 -2.53 -14.88 4.77
N VAL A 102 -3.23 -13.85 4.33
CA VAL A 102 -2.70 -12.48 4.19
C VAL A 102 -3.54 -11.57 5.07
N ILE A 103 -2.89 -10.85 5.97
CA ILE A 103 -3.52 -9.75 6.71
C ILE A 103 -3.18 -8.43 6.03
N GLU A 104 -4.14 -7.52 5.95
CA GLU A 104 -4.04 -6.17 5.39
C GLU A 104 -4.50 -5.15 6.44
N PHE A 105 -3.65 -4.17 6.72
CA PHE A 105 -3.94 -3.00 7.55
C PHE A 105 -4.09 -1.80 6.63
N TYR A 106 -5.32 -1.52 6.21
CA TYR A 106 -5.65 -0.56 5.17
C TYR A 106 -5.96 0.83 5.74
N GLY A 107 -5.62 1.88 4.99
CA GLY A 107 -6.04 3.25 5.30
C GLY A 107 -5.40 3.80 6.58
N LEU A 108 -4.12 3.49 6.80
CA LEU A 108 -3.32 4.05 7.91
C LEU A 108 -3.15 5.57 7.76
N LYS A 109 -3.11 6.09 6.53
CA LYS A 109 -3.29 7.52 6.24
C LYS A 109 -4.56 7.76 5.43
N GLN A 110 -5.65 8.08 6.11
CA GLN A 110 -6.94 8.38 5.50
C GLN A 110 -7.64 9.57 6.16
N TYR A 111 -8.60 10.15 5.44
CA TYR A 111 -9.21 11.43 5.80
C TYR A 111 -10.73 11.38 6.02
N HIS A 112 -11.38 10.28 5.66
CA HIS A 112 -12.84 10.15 5.73
C HIS A 112 -13.30 9.21 6.87
N LYS A 113 -12.36 8.49 7.51
CA LYS A 113 -12.60 7.55 8.62
C LYS A 113 -11.38 7.54 9.57
N PRO A 114 -11.55 7.14 10.84
CA PRO A 114 -10.42 6.92 11.74
C PRO A 114 -9.49 5.83 11.19
N ALA A 115 -8.17 6.07 11.25
CA ALA A 115 -7.18 5.04 10.96
C ALA A 115 -7.27 3.91 12.01
N PRO A 116 -6.91 2.66 11.65
CA PRO A 116 -6.75 1.60 12.63
C PRO A 116 -5.79 2.00 13.77
N PRO A 117 -6.09 1.70 15.05
CA PRO A 117 -5.22 2.08 16.17
C PRO A 117 -3.81 1.51 16.05
N PHE A 118 -2.79 2.36 16.24
CA PHE A 118 -1.39 2.01 16.02
C PHE A 118 -0.95 0.82 16.88
N ASP A 119 -1.28 0.82 18.18
CA ASP A 119 -0.88 -0.26 19.10
C ASP A 119 -1.48 -1.61 18.69
N LEU A 120 -2.75 -1.61 18.26
CA LEU A 120 -3.41 -2.81 17.74
C LEU A 120 -2.71 -3.32 16.47
N VAL A 121 -2.35 -2.42 15.53
CA VAL A 121 -1.61 -2.80 14.32
C VAL A 121 -0.25 -3.36 14.68
N ALA A 122 0.49 -2.74 15.62
CA ALA A 122 1.79 -3.22 16.08
C ALA A 122 1.70 -4.62 16.69
N GLU A 123 0.73 -4.85 17.59
CA GLU A 123 0.52 -6.16 18.23
C GLU A 123 0.16 -7.26 17.21
N LEU A 124 -0.78 -6.98 16.30
CA LEU A 124 -1.19 -7.93 15.26
C LEU A 124 -0.03 -8.24 14.29
N LEU A 125 0.73 -7.22 13.91
CA LEU A 125 1.90 -7.39 13.04
C LEU A 125 3.03 -8.14 13.75
N GLY A 126 3.21 -7.94 15.06
CA GLY A 126 4.11 -8.71 15.92
C GLY A 126 3.72 -10.18 16.03
N ALA A 127 2.41 -10.47 16.14
CA ALA A 127 1.89 -11.84 16.12
C ALA A 127 2.10 -12.54 14.76
N VAL A 128 1.89 -11.81 13.67
CA VAL A 128 2.19 -12.30 12.32
C VAL A 128 3.70 -12.43 12.12
N ASN A 129 4.50 -11.55 12.71
CA ASN A 129 5.95 -11.53 12.63
C ASN A 129 6.44 -11.61 11.18
N ASN A 130 5.81 -10.85 10.28
CA ASN A 130 6.19 -10.73 8.88
C ASN A 130 5.64 -9.44 8.27
N VAL A 131 6.19 -9.03 7.15
CA VAL A 131 5.62 -8.03 6.25
C VAL A 131 5.92 -8.48 4.82
N SER A 132 4.94 -8.33 3.94
CA SER A 132 4.99 -8.76 2.53
C SER A 132 4.97 -7.57 1.58
N SER A 133 4.32 -6.48 1.96
CA SER A 133 4.43 -5.20 1.26
C SER A 133 3.99 -4.05 2.15
N VAL A 134 4.44 -2.85 1.77
CA VAL A 134 4.06 -1.58 2.38
C VAL A 134 3.64 -0.64 1.25
N ASP A 135 2.43 -0.12 1.29
CA ASP A 135 2.04 0.97 0.40
C ASP A 135 2.47 2.29 1.04
N LEU A 136 3.34 2.98 0.33
CA LEU A 136 3.79 4.33 0.63
C LEU A 136 2.82 5.32 -0.02
N CYS A 137 2.55 6.44 0.64
CA CYS A 137 1.74 7.52 0.06
C CYS A 137 2.34 8.90 0.31
N PHE A 138 2.11 9.79 -0.65
CA PHE A 138 2.44 11.21 -0.60
C PHE A 138 1.22 12.01 -1.07
N ASP A 139 0.82 12.98 -0.26
CA ASP A 139 -0.38 13.80 -0.46
C ASP A 139 0.00 15.26 -0.72
N ARG A 140 -0.69 15.91 -1.66
CA ARG A 140 -0.54 17.35 -1.92
C ARG A 140 -1.85 17.99 -2.42
N PRO A 141 -2.01 19.32 -2.33
CA PRO A 141 -3.24 19.98 -2.78
C PRO A 141 -3.32 20.17 -4.31
N GLU A 142 -2.20 20.14 -5.04
CA GLU A 142 -2.19 20.29 -6.50
C GLU A 142 -2.04 18.96 -7.27
N PRO A 143 -2.57 18.86 -8.50
CA PRO A 143 -2.34 17.69 -9.36
C PRO A 143 -0.85 17.44 -9.65
N PHE A 144 -0.51 16.19 -9.95
CA PHE A 144 0.82 15.79 -10.37
C PHE A 144 1.05 16.02 -11.88
N CYS A 145 2.28 16.39 -12.26
CA CYS A 145 2.71 16.47 -13.64
C CYS A 145 3.31 15.12 -14.07
N LEU A 146 2.55 14.33 -14.82
CA LEU A 146 2.96 12.95 -15.18
C LEU A 146 3.49 12.82 -16.61
N ASP A 147 3.84 13.94 -17.26
CA ASP A 147 4.25 13.96 -18.68
C ASP A 147 5.55 13.20 -18.94
N ALA A 148 6.45 13.18 -17.97
CA ALA A 148 7.74 12.50 -18.07
C ALA A 148 7.66 10.96 -17.97
N PHE A 149 6.48 10.40 -17.69
CA PHE A 149 6.32 8.96 -17.46
C PHE A 149 5.48 8.28 -18.55
N ASP A 150 5.88 7.05 -18.88
CA ASP A 150 4.99 6.09 -19.52
C ASP A 150 3.93 5.65 -18.49
N LYS A 151 2.66 5.78 -18.89
CA LYS A 151 1.52 5.67 -17.98
C LYS A 151 0.30 5.08 -18.67
N ALA A 152 -0.54 4.42 -17.88
CA ALA A 152 -1.85 3.94 -18.27
C ALA A 152 -2.93 4.55 -17.38
N GLN A 153 -4.03 5.00 -17.98
CA GLN A 153 -5.19 5.50 -17.24
C GLN A 153 -6.21 4.39 -17.07
N ILE A 154 -6.65 4.13 -15.84
CA ILE A 154 -7.75 3.21 -15.53
C ILE A 154 -8.74 3.94 -14.63
N GLY A 155 -9.88 4.34 -15.20
CA GLY A 155 -10.84 5.19 -14.51
C GLY A 155 -10.21 6.54 -14.11
N ASP A 156 -10.36 6.92 -12.84
CA ASP A 156 -9.78 8.15 -12.26
C ASP A 156 -8.36 7.97 -11.72
N THR A 157 -7.69 6.84 -12.00
CA THR A 157 -6.35 6.53 -11.50
C THR A 157 -5.36 6.38 -12.64
N THR A 158 -4.22 7.04 -12.54
CA THR A 158 -3.09 6.94 -13.47
C THR A 158 -2.03 6.02 -12.89
N TYR A 159 -1.69 4.95 -13.59
CA TYR A 159 -0.64 4.01 -13.21
C TYR A 159 0.62 4.27 -14.03
N LEU A 160 1.79 4.27 -13.38
CA LEU A 160 3.07 4.30 -14.08
C LEU A 160 3.48 2.89 -14.49
N LYS A 161 4.15 2.78 -15.65
CA LYS A 161 4.86 1.54 -16.00
C LYS A 161 6.24 1.57 -15.35
N THR A 162 6.43 0.77 -14.32
CA THR A 162 7.65 0.78 -13.48
C THR A 162 8.49 -0.46 -13.75
N GLU A 163 9.24 -0.49 -14.85
CA GLU A 163 10.06 -1.66 -15.21
C GLU A 163 11.44 -1.67 -14.52
N LEU A 164 11.87 -0.56 -13.92
CA LEU A 164 13.24 -0.38 -13.40
C LEU A 164 13.32 0.07 -11.92
N THR A 165 12.25 -0.07 -11.15
CA THR A 165 12.22 0.36 -9.73
C THR A 165 12.05 -0.82 -8.79
N ALA A 166 12.44 -0.66 -7.53
CA ALA A 166 12.11 -1.61 -6.46
C ALA A 166 10.60 -1.65 -6.12
N LEU A 167 9.82 -0.71 -6.67
CA LEU A 167 8.38 -0.60 -6.48
C LEU A 167 7.64 -1.53 -7.43
N GLU A 168 6.66 -2.26 -6.91
CA GLU A 168 5.82 -3.14 -7.73
C GLU A 168 4.83 -2.33 -8.57
N ARG A 169 4.30 -1.24 -7.99
CA ARG A 169 3.29 -0.38 -8.60
C ARG A 169 3.46 1.04 -8.11
N VAL A 170 3.21 1.99 -8.99
CA VAL A 170 3.10 3.41 -8.64
C VAL A 170 1.90 4.01 -9.36
N TYR A 171 1.05 4.72 -8.63
CA TYR A 171 -0.15 5.30 -9.20
C TYR A 171 -0.56 6.59 -8.50
N PHE A 172 -1.32 7.39 -9.25
CA PHE A 172 -1.74 8.74 -8.88
C PHE A 172 -3.24 8.88 -9.07
N TYR A 173 -3.90 9.59 -8.17
CA TYR A 173 -5.32 9.83 -8.26
C TYR A 173 -5.77 11.03 -7.42
N ASP A 174 -6.97 11.51 -7.71
CA ASP A 174 -7.67 12.50 -6.91
C ASP A 174 -8.28 11.83 -5.66
N LYS A 175 -7.62 12.02 -4.52
CA LYS A 175 -8.02 11.46 -3.22
C LYS A 175 -9.27 12.16 -2.70
N ALA A 176 -9.41 13.46 -2.95
CA ALA A 176 -10.59 14.22 -2.58
C ALA A 176 -11.83 13.68 -3.28
N LYS A 177 -11.77 13.46 -4.59
CA LYS A 177 -12.84 12.82 -5.36
C LYS A 177 -13.14 11.41 -4.85
N LYS A 178 -12.11 10.58 -4.64
CA LYS A 178 -12.27 9.19 -4.16
C LYS A 178 -12.95 9.10 -2.79
N ASN A 179 -12.63 10.02 -1.89
CA ASN A 179 -13.11 10.01 -0.51
C ASN A 179 -14.23 11.02 -0.24
N ASN A 180 -14.73 11.72 -1.26
CA ASN A 180 -15.71 12.79 -1.14
C ASN A 180 -15.31 13.86 -0.10
N LEU A 181 -14.08 14.38 -0.23
CA LEU A 181 -13.54 15.41 0.66
C LEU A 181 -13.85 16.81 0.12
N ASN A 182 -14.00 17.77 1.03
CA ASN A 182 -14.33 19.17 0.69
C ASN A 182 -13.12 20.02 0.29
N LEU A 183 -11.91 19.46 0.35
CA LEU A 183 -10.66 20.16 0.02
C LEU A 183 -9.89 19.37 -1.04
N PRO A 184 -9.23 20.05 -2.01
CA PRO A 184 -8.37 19.39 -2.99
C PRO A 184 -7.29 18.56 -2.31
N LEU A 185 -7.17 17.32 -2.76
CA LEU A 185 -6.18 16.39 -2.24
C LEU A 185 -5.85 15.36 -3.32
N TYR A 186 -4.64 15.41 -3.82
CA TYR A 186 -4.10 14.46 -4.79
C TYR A 186 -3.10 13.57 -4.08
N ARG A 187 -3.10 12.29 -4.45
CA ARG A 187 -2.22 11.30 -3.85
C ARG A 187 -1.41 10.57 -4.89
N ALA A 188 -0.12 10.44 -4.60
CA ALA A 188 0.74 9.40 -5.15
C ALA A 188 0.78 8.23 -4.17
N GLU A 189 0.61 7.00 -4.66
CA GLU A 189 0.77 5.77 -3.89
C GLU A 189 1.74 4.84 -4.61
N ALA A 190 2.57 4.13 -3.84
CA ALA A 190 3.52 3.16 -4.35
C ALA A 190 3.57 1.91 -3.48
N THR A 191 3.52 0.73 -4.09
CA THR A 191 3.65 -0.54 -3.37
C THR A 191 5.12 -0.95 -3.32
N ALA A 192 5.69 -0.96 -2.10
CA ALA A 192 7.01 -1.51 -1.80
C ALA A 192 6.87 -3.00 -1.45
N PRO A 193 7.22 -3.95 -2.35
CA PRO A 193 7.25 -5.36 -2.01
C PRO A 193 8.38 -5.65 -1.03
N ILE A 194 8.11 -6.51 -0.04
CA ILE A 194 9.11 -6.97 0.92
C ILE A 194 9.25 -8.49 0.78
N ILE A 195 10.44 -8.93 0.41
CA ILE A 195 10.81 -10.34 0.36
C ILE A 195 10.62 -10.93 1.77
N ASP A 196 9.92 -12.07 1.83
CA ASP A 196 9.54 -12.74 3.06
C ASP A 196 10.69 -12.81 4.09
N LEU A 197 10.51 -12.09 5.18
CA LEU A 197 11.53 -11.95 6.23
C LEU A 197 11.74 -13.28 6.97
N ASN A 198 10.83 -14.24 6.85
CA ASN A 198 10.98 -15.56 7.47
C ASN A 198 11.75 -16.56 6.61
N LYS A 199 12.08 -16.22 5.36
CA LYS A 199 12.98 -17.04 4.54
C LYS A 199 14.42 -16.95 5.06
N PRO A 200 15.18 -18.07 5.04
CA PRO A 200 16.61 -18.05 5.29
C PRO A 200 17.31 -17.07 4.35
N ALA A 201 18.20 -16.24 4.90
CA ALA A 201 19.00 -15.29 4.16
C ALA A 201 20.26 -14.95 4.97
N LEU A 202 21.27 -14.41 4.28
CA LEU A 202 22.53 -14.00 4.91
C LEU A 202 22.35 -12.84 5.90
N LEU A 203 21.53 -11.85 5.52
CA LEU A 203 21.30 -10.68 6.34
C LEU A 203 20.19 -10.91 7.39
N PRO A 204 20.34 -10.35 8.61
CA PRO A 204 19.29 -10.32 9.61
C PRO A 204 17.98 -9.72 9.10
N ARG A 205 16.86 -10.11 9.72
CA ARG A 205 15.52 -9.67 9.31
C ARG A 205 15.35 -8.16 9.32
N ALA A 206 15.91 -7.50 10.34
CA ALA A 206 15.84 -6.05 10.49
C ALA A 206 16.57 -5.34 9.36
N GLU A 207 17.81 -5.74 9.08
CA GLU A 207 18.62 -5.16 7.99
C GLU A 207 17.98 -5.40 6.62
N ARG A 208 17.40 -6.59 6.39
CA ARG A 208 16.68 -6.87 5.13
C ARG A 208 15.46 -5.98 4.95
N LEU A 209 14.67 -5.78 6.01
CA LEU A 209 13.53 -4.87 5.96
C LEU A 209 14.01 -3.44 5.65
N GLU A 210 15.05 -3.01 6.35
CA GLU A 210 15.63 -1.68 6.20
C GLU A 210 16.13 -1.42 4.78
N LEU A 211 16.97 -2.30 4.24
CA LEU A 211 17.52 -2.13 2.88
C LEU A 211 16.42 -2.06 1.81
N GLN A 212 15.44 -2.96 1.89
CA GLN A 212 14.34 -3.01 0.91
C GLN A 212 13.45 -1.77 1.01
N LEU A 213 13.06 -1.39 2.22
CA LEU A 213 12.17 -0.25 2.40
C LEU A 213 12.87 1.08 2.07
N ARG A 214 14.14 1.25 2.46
CA ARG A 214 14.91 2.45 2.09
C ARG A 214 15.06 2.58 0.57
N GLN A 215 15.31 1.49 -0.14
CA GLN A 215 15.37 1.53 -1.60
C GLN A 215 14.02 1.96 -2.19
N ALA A 216 12.92 1.36 -1.74
CA ALA A 216 11.58 1.73 -2.19
C ALA A 216 11.23 3.19 -1.91
N VAL A 217 11.58 3.71 -0.73
CA VAL A 217 11.37 5.12 -0.34
C VAL A 217 12.19 6.05 -1.24
N ARG A 218 13.45 5.70 -1.55
CA ARG A 218 14.29 6.48 -2.49
C ARG A 218 13.68 6.53 -3.89
N ASP A 219 13.30 5.37 -4.44
CA ASP A 219 12.69 5.28 -5.76
C ASP A 219 11.38 6.09 -5.81
N PHE A 220 10.56 5.98 -4.77
CA PHE A 220 9.30 6.72 -4.70
C PHE A 220 9.52 8.23 -4.57
N SER A 221 10.51 8.65 -3.78
CA SER A 221 10.89 10.07 -3.65
C SER A 221 11.33 10.65 -4.99
N GLN A 222 12.14 9.93 -5.76
CA GLN A 222 12.57 10.38 -7.10
C GLN A 222 11.37 10.55 -8.06
N ILE A 223 10.41 9.64 -8.00
CA ILE A 223 9.18 9.73 -8.80
C ILE A 223 8.37 10.96 -8.37
N ILE A 224 8.21 11.19 -7.06
CA ILE A 224 7.53 12.39 -6.53
C ILE A 224 8.26 13.65 -7.01
N ASP A 225 9.58 13.72 -6.93
CA ASP A 225 10.35 14.88 -7.38
C ASP A 225 10.13 15.18 -8.85
N ILE A 226 10.12 14.16 -9.71
CA ILE A 226 9.83 14.33 -11.15
C ILE A 226 8.37 14.77 -11.34
N ALA A 227 7.43 14.15 -10.63
CA ALA A 227 5.99 14.41 -10.76
C ALA A 227 5.55 15.76 -10.17
N THR A 228 6.37 16.38 -9.33
CA THR A 228 6.08 17.65 -8.66
C THR A 228 6.85 18.83 -9.24
N LYS A 229 7.87 18.60 -10.09
CA LYS A 229 8.57 19.65 -10.82
C LYS A 229 7.60 20.46 -11.67
N ALA A 230 7.69 21.79 -11.54
CA ALA A 230 6.89 22.72 -12.32
C ALA A 230 7.12 22.48 -13.82
N GLN A 231 6.04 22.41 -14.60
CA GLN A 231 6.17 22.49 -16.06
C GLN A 231 6.87 23.81 -16.41
N PRO A 232 7.91 23.82 -17.26
CA PRO A 232 8.29 25.06 -17.91
C PRO A 232 7.05 25.57 -18.66
N ALA A 233 6.72 26.85 -18.49
CA ALA A 233 5.56 27.45 -19.14
C ALA A 233 5.59 27.07 -20.62
N LYS A 234 4.53 26.41 -21.11
CA LYS A 234 4.36 26.17 -22.55
C LYS A 234 4.49 27.52 -23.24
N LEU A 235 5.62 27.77 -23.91
CA LEU A 235 5.77 28.90 -24.80
C LEU A 235 4.67 28.73 -25.85
N ALA A 236 3.60 29.51 -25.70
CA ALA A 236 2.55 29.58 -26.69
C ALA A 236 3.20 30.15 -27.95
N TYR A 237 3.59 29.27 -28.87
CA TYR A 237 4.08 29.67 -30.18
C TYR A 237 2.90 30.32 -30.92
N LYS A 238 2.79 31.64 -30.80
CA LYS A 238 1.90 32.44 -31.65
C LYS A 238 2.50 32.39 -33.05
N ALA A 239 2.05 31.43 -33.86
CA ALA A 239 2.26 31.47 -35.29
C ALA A 239 1.60 32.76 -35.82
N LYS A 240 2.40 33.80 -36.07
CA LYS A 240 1.97 34.94 -36.87
C LYS A 240 1.81 34.43 -38.30
N ASN A 241 0.58 34.14 -38.69
CA ASN A 241 0.20 33.93 -40.08
C ASN A 241 0.46 35.22 -40.87
N ASN A 242 1.65 35.35 -41.46
CA ASN A 242 1.86 36.32 -42.52
C ASN A 242 1.32 35.70 -43.83
N LYS A 243 0.02 35.90 -44.09
CA LYS A 243 -0.50 35.89 -45.46
C LYS A 243 0.16 37.05 -46.19
N ARG A 244 1.22 36.78 -46.95
CA ARG A 244 1.62 37.67 -48.05
C ARG A 244 0.60 37.46 -49.16
N GLU A 245 -0.22 38.48 -49.38
CA GLU A 245 -0.99 38.67 -50.59
C GLU A 245 -0.03 38.66 -51.78
N LEU A 246 -0.16 37.65 -52.64
CA LEU A 246 0.35 37.69 -54.00
C LEU A 246 -0.68 38.48 -54.83
N ARG A 247 -0.41 39.78 -55.00
CA ARG A 247 -1.00 40.61 -56.04
C ARG A 247 0.14 41.22 -56.86
N ALA A 248 0.26 40.74 -58.09
CA ALA A 248 0.64 41.41 -59.34
C ALA A 248 1.14 40.35 -60.32
#